data_AF-A0A1V4CEG1-F1
#
_entry.id   AF-A0A1V4CEG1-F1
#
_cell.length_a   1.000
_cell.length_b   1.000
_cell.length_c   1.000
_cell.angle_alpha   90.00
_cell.angle_beta   90.00
_cell.angle_gamma   90.00
#
_symmetry.space_group_name_H-M   'P 1'
#
loop_
_entity.id
_entity.type
_entity.pdbx_description
1 polymer ?
#
loop_
_entity_poly.entity_id
_entity_poly.type
_entity_poly.pdbx_seq_one_letter_code
_entity_poly.pdbx_strand_id
1 'polypeptide(L)'
;MPAGPGKFPVMLVVQEIFGVHEHIKDMCRRYAKMGDFAIAPEMFARQGDVSRMTDIPAILSQAVSKVPDAQVCADLDATLGFARASGHADAKRTGLVGYSRGGRTAWVYARHNGNLNAAVAYDGLLEGLKTPELRPQDPIDFADEIRVPVLGL
;
A
#
# COMPACT_ATOMS: atom_id res chain seq x y z
N MET A 1 -11.25 -0.47 11.61
CA MET A 1 -11.85 -1.81 11.67
C MET A 1 -13.32 -1.71 12.10
N PRO A 2 -14.15 -2.73 11.82
CA PRO A 2 -15.57 -2.72 12.20
C PRO A 2 -15.73 -2.75 13.72
N ALA A 3 -16.89 -2.27 14.21
CA ALA A 3 -17.25 -2.42 15.61
C ALA A 3 -17.76 -3.84 15.88
N GLY A 4 -17.42 -4.40 17.03
CA GLY A 4 -17.92 -5.70 17.48
C GLY A 4 -16.86 -6.81 17.48
N PRO A 5 -17.22 -7.99 18.01
CA PRO A 5 -16.32 -9.13 18.11
C PRO A 5 -16.12 -9.80 16.75
N GLY A 6 -14.93 -10.36 16.52
CA GLY A 6 -14.63 -11.14 15.32
C GLY A 6 -13.22 -10.93 14.81
N LYS A 7 -12.85 -11.78 13.84
CA LYS A 7 -11.66 -11.60 13.01
C LYS A 7 -12.10 -11.15 11.63
N PHE A 8 -11.65 -9.98 11.23
CA PHE A 8 -12.07 -9.33 9.99
C PHE A 8 -11.00 -9.49 8.91
N PRO A 9 -11.38 -9.63 7.63
CA PRO A 9 -10.43 -9.61 6.52
C PRO A 9 -9.60 -8.33 6.58
N VAL A 10 -8.31 -8.41 6.27
CA VAL A 10 -7.42 -7.26 6.26
C VAL A 10 -7.50 -6.57 4.92
N MET A 11 -7.71 -5.26 4.93
CA MET A 11 -7.57 -4.40 3.75
C MET A 11 -6.43 -3.41 3.98
N LEU A 12 -5.29 -3.65 3.31
CA LEU A 12 -4.22 -2.67 3.22
C LEU A 12 -4.66 -1.53 2.30
N VAL A 13 -4.65 -0.30 2.80
CA VAL A 13 -4.99 0.90 2.02
C VAL A 13 -3.74 1.74 1.85
N VAL A 14 -3.21 1.81 0.63
CA VAL A 14 -1.91 2.44 0.35
C VAL A 14 -2.08 3.83 -0.24
N GLN A 15 -1.40 4.79 0.38
CA GLN A 15 -1.45 6.22 0.08
C GLN A 15 -0.94 6.62 -1.31
N GLU A 16 -1.43 7.79 -1.75
CA GLU A 16 -0.82 8.59 -2.80
C GLU A 16 0.47 9.28 -2.30
N ILE A 17 1.00 10.25 -3.05
CA ILE A 17 2.19 11.01 -2.63
C ILE A 17 1.96 11.91 -1.40
N PHE A 18 0.70 12.14 -1.00
CA PHE A 18 0.32 13.10 0.03
C PHE A 18 0.27 12.53 1.47
N GLY A 19 0.73 11.30 1.69
CA GLY A 19 0.65 10.69 3.02
C GLY A 19 -0.70 10.01 3.28
N VAL A 20 -0.93 9.59 4.53
CA VAL A 20 -2.25 9.16 5.01
C VAL A 20 -3.15 10.39 5.22
N HIS A 21 -3.48 11.06 4.12
CA HIS A 21 -4.36 12.23 4.10
C HIS A 21 -5.84 11.81 4.18
N GLU A 22 -6.75 12.78 4.18
CA GLU A 22 -8.13 12.51 4.56
C GLU A 22 -8.88 11.60 3.59
N HIS A 23 -8.52 11.58 2.30
CA HIS A 23 -9.07 10.58 1.38
C HIS A 23 -8.70 9.15 1.80
N ILE A 24 -7.44 8.90 2.15
CA ILE A 24 -6.96 7.58 2.57
C ILE A 24 -7.63 7.14 3.88
N LYS A 25 -7.76 8.08 4.83
CA LYS A 25 -8.52 7.83 6.07
C LYS A 25 -9.98 7.52 5.78
N ASP A 26 -10.61 8.22 4.83
CA ASP A 26 -11.97 7.94 4.41
C ASP A 26 -12.12 6.56 3.78
N MET A 27 -11.19 6.17 2.91
CA MET A 27 -11.17 4.83 2.34
C MET A 27 -11.07 3.77 3.43
N CYS A 28 -10.19 3.94 4.43
CA CYS A 28 -10.15 3.05 5.59
C CYS A 28 -11.50 2.95 6.32
N ARG A 29 -12.20 4.07 6.52
CA ARG A 29 -13.54 4.06 7.14
C ARG A 29 -14.57 3.34 6.26
N ARG A 30 -14.52 3.51 4.94
CA ARG A 30 -15.42 2.85 3.99
C ARG A 30 -15.22 1.34 3.98
N TYR A 31 -13.98 0.85 3.91
CA TYR A 31 -13.68 -0.58 4.04
C TYR A 31 -14.09 -1.14 5.40
N ALA A 32 -13.87 -0.39 6.49
CA ALA A 32 -14.35 -0.80 7.81
C ALA A 32 -15.88 -0.93 7.87
N LYS A 33 -16.64 -0.05 7.20
CA LYS A 33 -18.10 -0.17 7.07
C LYS A 33 -18.54 -1.40 6.26
N MET A 34 -17.69 -1.88 5.35
CA MET A 34 -17.92 -3.10 4.57
C MET A 34 -17.48 -4.38 5.29
N GLY A 35 -16.89 -4.28 6.49
CA GLY A 35 -16.51 -5.43 7.30
C GLY A 35 -15.03 -5.74 7.35
N ASP A 36 -14.16 -4.87 6.83
CA ASP A 36 -12.71 -5.11 6.78
C ASP A 36 -11.95 -4.47 7.96
N PHE A 37 -10.92 -5.16 8.44
CA PHE A 37 -9.81 -4.55 9.15
C PHE A 37 -9.00 -3.71 8.17
N ALA A 38 -9.47 -2.49 7.91
CA ALA A 38 -8.77 -1.54 7.06
C ALA A 38 -7.64 -0.84 7.82
N ILE A 39 -6.45 -0.82 7.22
CA ILE A 39 -5.24 -0.22 7.80
C ILE A 39 -4.39 0.46 6.72
N ALA A 40 -3.95 1.68 6.99
CA ALA A 40 -3.07 2.46 6.12
C ALA A 40 -1.78 2.81 6.88
N PRO A 41 -0.63 2.22 6.52
CA PRO A 41 0.66 2.62 7.07
C PRO A 41 1.15 3.92 6.43
N GLU A 42 1.84 4.76 7.21
CA GLU A 42 2.48 5.98 6.70
C GLU A 42 3.81 5.64 6.02
N MET A 43 3.79 5.51 4.70
CA MET A 43 4.90 4.96 3.91
C MET A 43 6.13 5.88 3.87
N PHE A 44 5.96 7.17 4.19
CA PHE A 44 7.03 8.17 4.14
C PHE A 44 7.55 8.57 5.50
N ALA A 45 7.13 7.90 6.58
CA ALA A 45 7.50 8.25 7.95
C ALA A 45 9.02 8.37 8.20
N ARG A 46 9.84 7.66 7.43
CA ARG A 46 11.33 7.74 7.50
C ARG A 46 11.91 8.92 6.73
N GLN A 47 11.21 9.40 5.70
CA GLN A 47 11.67 10.46 4.82
C GLN A 47 11.14 11.84 5.24
N GLY A 48 10.00 11.89 5.94
CA GLY A 48 9.43 13.11 6.50
C GLY A 48 7.91 13.09 6.56
N ASP A 49 7.33 14.10 7.20
CA ASP A 49 5.89 14.30 7.29
C ASP A 49 5.37 15.08 6.07
N VAL A 50 4.99 14.36 5.02
CA VAL A 50 4.46 14.96 3.78
C VAL A 50 3.08 15.60 3.97
N SER A 51 2.36 15.29 5.04
CA SER A 51 1.01 15.85 5.29
C SER A 51 1.04 17.35 5.57
N ARG A 52 2.23 17.89 5.88
CA ARG A 52 2.48 19.32 6.13
C ARG A 52 3.03 20.04 4.90
N MET A 53 3.26 19.33 3.80
CA MET A 53 3.82 19.88 2.58
C MET A 53 2.69 20.21 1.60
N THR A 54 2.78 21.36 0.97
CA THR A 54 1.83 21.80 -0.07
C THR A 54 2.47 21.84 -1.47
N ASP A 55 3.80 21.84 -1.54
CA ASP A 55 4.55 21.87 -2.80
C ASP A 55 4.81 20.46 -3.33
N ILE A 56 4.17 20.11 -4.45
CA ILE A 56 4.29 18.78 -5.07
C ILE A 56 5.73 18.45 -5.47
N PRO A 57 6.49 19.34 -6.15
CA PRO A 57 7.91 19.12 -6.43
C PRO A 57 8.75 18.80 -5.19
N ALA A 58 8.51 19.49 -4.07
CA ALA A 58 9.18 19.19 -2.80
C ALA A 58 8.79 17.81 -2.27
N ILE A 59 7.50 17.44 -2.25
CA ILE A 59 7.05 16.10 -1.82
C ILE A 59 7.75 15.02 -2.65
N LEU A 60 7.80 15.21 -3.97
CA LEU A 60 8.41 14.27 -4.90
C LEU A 60 9.91 14.12 -4.64
N SER A 61 10.64 15.24 -4.58
CA SER A 61 12.09 15.26 -4.48
C SER A 61 12.61 14.91 -3.08
N GLN A 62 11.89 15.29 -2.02
CA GLN A 62 12.37 15.14 -0.65
C GLN A 62 11.96 13.83 -0.01
N ALA A 63 10.79 13.27 -0.37
CA ALA A 63 10.26 12.06 0.22
C ALA A 63 10.06 10.93 -0.80
N VAL A 64 9.14 11.10 -1.75
CA VAL A 64 8.65 10.03 -2.65
C VAL A 64 9.81 9.40 -3.44
N SER A 65 10.73 10.21 -3.94
CA SER A 65 11.87 9.76 -4.75
C SER A 65 12.87 8.90 -3.96
N LYS A 66 12.89 9.01 -2.63
CA LYS A 66 13.88 8.36 -1.75
C LYS A 66 13.40 7.07 -1.11
N VAL A 67 12.17 6.65 -1.38
CA VAL A 67 11.55 5.48 -0.76
C VAL A 67 11.85 4.24 -1.62
N PRO A 68 12.66 3.27 -1.14
CA PRO A 68 12.95 2.03 -1.85
C PRO A 68 11.75 1.07 -1.85
N ASP A 69 11.63 0.26 -2.90
CA ASP A 69 10.59 -0.78 -2.97
C ASP A 69 10.76 -1.83 -1.86
N ALA A 70 12.00 -2.15 -1.46
CA ALA A 70 12.29 -3.03 -0.33
C ALA A 70 11.73 -2.49 1.00
N GLN A 71 11.82 -1.17 1.22
CA GLN A 71 11.21 -0.53 2.40
C GLN A 71 9.69 -0.67 2.35
N VAL A 72 9.09 -0.39 1.18
CA VAL A 72 7.64 -0.50 0.99
C VAL A 72 7.12 -1.89 1.33
N CYS A 73 7.76 -2.93 0.80
CA CYS A 73 7.38 -4.31 1.07
C CYS A 73 7.53 -4.68 2.56
N ALA A 74 8.64 -4.31 3.18
CA ALA A 74 8.89 -4.58 4.60
C ALA A 74 7.87 -3.88 5.51
N ASP A 75 7.50 -2.63 5.18
CA ASP A 75 6.49 -1.87 5.94
C ASP A 75 5.10 -2.50 5.83
N LEU A 76 4.71 -2.99 4.64
CA LEU A 76 3.44 -3.67 4.44
C LEU A 76 3.41 -5.03 5.16
N ASP A 77 4.51 -5.79 5.14
CA ASP A 77 4.63 -7.03 5.92
C ASP A 77 4.51 -6.77 7.42
N ALA A 78 5.19 -5.73 7.93
CA ALA A 78 5.08 -5.30 9.32
C ALA A 78 3.66 -4.85 9.66
N THR A 79 2.96 -4.18 8.74
CA THR A 79 1.56 -3.76 8.89
C THR A 79 0.62 -4.97 9.01
N LEU A 80 0.83 -6.00 8.18
CA LEU A 80 0.10 -7.27 8.31
C LEU A 80 0.42 -7.97 9.63
N GLY A 81 1.69 -7.95 10.06
CA GLY A 81 2.11 -8.47 11.36
C GLY A 81 1.39 -7.77 12.52
N PHE A 82 1.29 -6.44 12.48
CA PHE A 82 0.55 -5.64 13.46
C PHE A 82 -0.94 -6.00 13.46
N ALA A 83 -1.58 -6.06 12.28
CA ALA A 83 -2.98 -6.45 12.17
C ALA A 83 -3.23 -7.84 12.76
N ARG A 84 -2.35 -8.81 12.48
CA ARG A 84 -2.40 -10.18 13.06
C ARG A 84 -2.29 -10.16 14.59
N ALA A 85 -1.32 -9.41 15.12
CA ALA A 85 -1.07 -9.30 16.55
C ALA A 85 -2.22 -8.64 17.33
N SER A 86 -3.07 -7.84 16.66
CA SER A 86 -4.25 -7.23 17.29
C SER A 86 -5.29 -8.25 17.78
N GLY A 87 -5.26 -9.49 17.27
CA GLY A 87 -6.28 -10.51 17.55
C GLY A 87 -7.60 -10.33 16.78
N HIS A 88 -7.76 -9.21 16.06
CA HIS A 88 -8.98 -8.83 15.33
C HIS A 88 -8.90 -9.04 13.82
N ALA A 89 -7.76 -9.51 13.30
CA ALA A 89 -7.56 -9.75 11.88
C ALA A 89 -7.69 -11.24 11.50
N ASP A 90 -8.41 -11.54 10.42
CA ASP A 90 -8.32 -12.81 9.71
C ASP A 90 -7.18 -12.75 8.70
N ALA A 91 -6.05 -13.27 9.14
CA ALA A 91 -4.80 -13.21 8.42
C ALA A 91 -4.74 -14.08 7.15
N LYS A 92 -5.75 -14.92 6.90
CA LYS A 92 -5.89 -15.71 5.67
C LYS A 92 -6.63 -14.95 4.57
N ARG A 93 -7.24 -13.82 4.93
CA ARG A 93 -8.03 -12.97 4.04
C ARG A 93 -7.42 -11.57 4.03
N THR A 94 -6.46 -11.34 3.16
CA THR A 94 -5.73 -10.09 3.03
C THR A 94 -5.85 -9.57 1.60
N GLY A 95 -6.40 -8.37 1.45
CA GLY A 95 -6.41 -7.60 0.21
C GLY A 95 -5.57 -6.34 0.33
N LEU A 96 -5.24 -5.76 -0.82
CA LEU A 96 -4.61 -4.45 -0.90
C LEU A 96 -5.34 -3.59 -1.93
N VAL A 97 -5.56 -2.32 -1.59
CA VAL A 97 -5.94 -1.28 -2.55
C VAL A 97 -4.95 -0.13 -2.45
N GLY A 98 -4.53 0.40 -3.59
CA GLY A 98 -3.62 1.54 -3.63
C GLY A 98 -3.99 2.55 -4.71
N TYR A 99 -3.68 3.81 -4.44
CA TYR A 99 -4.02 4.95 -5.30
C TYR A 99 -2.76 5.68 -5.77
N SER A 100 -2.65 5.93 -7.08
CA SER A 100 -1.50 6.59 -7.70
C SER A 100 -0.17 5.90 -7.34
N ARG A 101 0.69 6.53 -6.54
CA ARG A 101 1.91 5.89 -5.98
C ARG A 101 1.57 4.57 -5.27
N GLY A 102 0.47 4.53 -4.53
CA GLY A 102 -0.05 3.31 -3.91
C GLY A 102 -0.54 2.28 -4.94
N GLY A 103 -1.04 2.72 -6.10
CA GLY A 103 -1.41 1.84 -7.21
C GLY A 103 -0.18 1.10 -7.76
N ARG A 104 0.96 1.78 -7.95
CA ARG A 104 2.23 1.10 -8.26
C ARG A 104 2.63 0.12 -7.15
N THR A 105 2.49 0.52 -5.88
CA THR A 105 2.77 -0.35 -4.74
C THR A 105 1.92 -1.63 -4.76
N ALA A 106 0.69 -1.58 -5.27
CA ALA A 106 -0.14 -2.77 -5.39
C ALA A 106 0.51 -3.85 -6.28
N TRP A 107 1.08 -3.47 -7.42
CA TRP A 107 1.84 -4.37 -8.29
C TRP A 107 3.10 -4.91 -7.62
N VAL A 108 3.88 -4.02 -7.01
CA VAL A 108 5.14 -4.38 -6.32
C VAL A 108 4.87 -5.36 -5.18
N TYR A 109 3.85 -5.10 -4.35
CA TYR A 109 3.54 -5.93 -3.20
C TYR A 109 2.84 -7.24 -3.60
N ALA A 110 2.06 -7.25 -4.67
CA ALA A 110 1.48 -8.47 -5.26
C ALA A 110 2.56 -9.46 -5.74
N ARG A 111 3.69 -8.95 -6.27
CA ARG A 111 4.86 -9.78 -6.58
C ARG A 111 5.57 -10.26 -5.31
N HIS A 112 5.77 -9.36 -4.34
CA HIS A 112 6.51 -9.66 -3.10
C HIS A 112 5.79 -10.69 -2.21
N ASN A 113 4.50 -10.50 -1.97
CA ASN A 113 3.70 -11.34 -1.07
C ASN A 113 2.64 -12.13 -1.83
N GLY A 114 3.03 -13.32 -2.30
CA GLY A 114 2.12 -14.25 -2.98
C GLY A 114 0.98 -14.81 -2.12
N ASN A 115 0.89 -14.46 -0.83
CA ASN A 115 -0.23 -14.85 0.04
C ASN A 115 -1.38 -13.83 0.06
N LEU A 116 -1.27 -12.71 -0.67
CA LEU A 116 -2.41 -11.81 -0.87
C LEU A 116 -3.52 -12.52 -1.64
N ASN A 117 -4.77 -12.28 -1.26
CA ASN A 117 -5.90 -12.84 -1.96
C ASN A 117 -6.22 -12.06 -3.25
N ALA A 118 -6.03 -10.74 -3.22
CA ALA A 118 -6.17 -9.86 -4.38
C ALA A 118 -5.52 -8.50 -4.12
N ALA A 119 -5.19 -7.79 -5.19
CA ALA A 119 -4.79 -6.39 -5.13
C ALA A 119 -5.56 -5.53 -6.16
N VAL A 120 -5.79 -4.26 -5.83
CA VAL A 120 -6.41 -3.27 -6.72
C VAL A 120 -5.49 -2.05 -6.85
N ALA A 121 -5.15 -1.70 -8.07
CA ALA A 121 -4.29 -0.58 -8.41
C ALA A 121 -5.08 0.49 -9.15
N TYR A 122 -5.34 1.64 -8.51
CA TYR A 122 -5.91 2.82 -9.16
C TYR A 122 -4.79 3.72 -9.67
N ASP A 123 -4.77 4.02 -10.97
CA ASP A 123 -3.83 4.93 -11.63
C ASP A 123 -2.36 4.62 -11.28
N GLY A 124 -2.03 3.33 -11.15
CA GLY A 124 -0.72 2.85 -10.74
C GLY A 124 0.27 2.87 -11.89
N LEU A 125 1.35 3.63 -11.74
CA LEU A 125 2.40 3.70 -12.77
C LEU A 125 3.05 2.32 -13.01
N LEU A 126 3.08 1.89 -14.27
CA LEU A 126 3.63 0.59 -14.70
C LEU A 126 5.09 0.66 -15.18
N GLU A 127 5.58 1.85 -15.53
CA GLU A 127 6.93 2.11 -16.05
C GLU A 127 7.33 3.57 -15.79
N GLY A 128 8.62 3.83 -15.57
CA GLY A 128 9.20 5.18 -15.53
C GLY A 128 9.70 5.61 -14.14
N LEU A 129 9.75 4.70 -13.17
CA LEU A 129 10.28 4.96 -11.82
C LEU A 129 11.49 4.11 -11.47
N LYS A 130 11.96 3.25 -12.38
CA LYS A 130 13.13 2.41 -12.20
C LYS A 130 14.38 3.22 -11.85
N THR A 131 15.02 2.86 -10.74
CA THR A 131 16.37 3.29 -10.37
C THR A 131 17.13 2.10 -9.77
N PRO A 132 18.42 1.87 -10.12
CA PRO A 132 19.12 0.65 -9.73
C PRO A 132 19.10 0.37 -8.22
N GLU A 133 19.18 1.40 -7.39
CA GLU A 133 19.33 1.27 -5.93
C GLU A 133 18.00 1.23 -5.18
N LEU A 134 16.97 1.94 -5.66
CA LEU A 134 15.71 2.10 -4.91
C LEU A 134 14.57 1.28 -5.51
N ARG A 135 14.53 1.16 -6.83
CA ARG A 135 13.42 0.57 -7.60
C ARG A 135 14.00 -0.17 -8.79
N PRO A 136 14.66 -1.33 -8.58
CA PRO A 136 15.47 -1.97 -9.62
C PRO A 136 14.63 -2.44 -10.83
N GLN A 137 13.33 -2.62 -10.65
CA GLN A 137 12.39 -2.98 -11.70
C GLN A 137 11.10 -2.16 -11.57
N ASP A 138 10.45 -1.91 -12.70
CA ASP A 138 9.09 -1.39 -12.77
C ASP A 138 8.10 -2.55 -13.02
N PRO A 139 6.79 -2.36 -12.74
CA PRO A 139 5.79 -3.42 -12.89
C PRO A 139 5.79 -4.15 -14.24
N ILE A 140 6.08 -3.43 -15.34
CA ILE A 140 6.16 -4.05 -16.67
C ILE A 140 7.27 -5.11 -16.79
N ASP A 141 8.33 -5.02 -16.00
CA ASP A 141 9.47 -5.94 -16.06
C ASP A 141 9.23 -7.27 -15.34
N PHE A 142 8.20 -7.36 -14.49
CA PHE A 142 7.96 -8.51 -13.62
C PHE A 142 6.50 -8.96 -13.60
N ALA A 143 5.69 -8.48 -14.53
CA ALA A 143 4.25 -8.76 -14.56
C ALA A 143 3.94 -10.27 -14.62
N ASP A 144 4.80 -11.05 -15.30
CA ASP A 144 4.73 -12.50 -15.42
C ASP A 144 5.07 -13.26 -14.13
N GLU A 145 5.73 -12.61 -13.17
CA GLU A 145 6.04 -13.18 -11.86
C GLU A 145 4.87 -13.09 -10.87
N ILE A 146 3.88 -12.24 -11.14
CA ILE A 146 2.75 -11.99 -10.23
C ILE A 146 1.76 -13.16 -10.28
N ARG A 147 1.54 -13.79 -9.12
CA ARG A 147 0.58 -14.88 -8.94
C ARG A 147 -0.72 -14.46 -8.25
N VAL A 148 -0.74 -13.25 -7.70
CA VAL A 148 -1.90 -12.66 -7.03
C VAL A 148 -2.82 -12.05 -8.09
N PRO A 149 -4.14 -12.24 -8.04
CA PRO A 149 -5.06 -11.51 -8.91
C PRO A 149 -4.94 -10.00 -8.67
N VAL A 150 -4.58 -9.24 -9.71
CA VAL A 150 -4.50 -7.77 -9.65
C VAL A 150 -5.47 -7.14 -10.64
N LEU A 151 -6.29 -6.20 -10.17
CA LEU A 151 -7.14 -5.35 -11.00
C LEU A 151 -6.50 -3.97 -11.13
N GLY A 152 -6.16 -3.56 -12.36
CA GLY A 152 -5.75 -2.20 -12.68
C GLY A 152 -6.94 -1.36 -13.14
N LEU A 153 -7.05 -0.12 -12.64
CA LEU A 153 -8.10 0.86 -12.96
C LEU A 153 -7.49 2.19 -13.38
#